data_AF-A0A127STM0-F1
#
_entry.id   AF-A0A127STM0-F1
#
_cell.length_a   1.000
_cell.length_b   1.000
_cell.length_c   1.000
_cell.angle_alpha   90.00
_cell.angle_beta   90.00
_cell.angle_gamma   90.00
#
_symmetry.space_group_name_H-M   'P 1'
#
loop_
_entity.id
_entity.type
_entity.pdbx_description
1 polymer ?
#
loop_
_entity_poly.entity_id
_entity_poly.type
_entity_poly.pdbx_seq_one_letter_code
_entity_poly.pdbx_strand_id
1 'polypeptide(L)'
;MTFVAISDTHLHNWSQFAIPTESGINSRLLQILKAIEEAACAADYHAPAGVVPTVYHGGDLFHVRGSLTPSVLNAVLDFFKTIHRDYGVRFRMIAGNHDLETKDSCPMGNAAAALNSLPFVEVVSEKTLF
;
A
#
# COMPACT_ATOMS: atom_id res chain seq x y z
N MET A 1 4.06 -21.43 0.05
CA MET A 1 3.80 -20.00 0.26
C MET A 1 4.24 -19.28 -1.00
N THR A 2 3.38 -18.47 -1.59
CA THR A 2 3.71 -17.63 -2.77
C THR A 2 3.65 -16.19 -2.33
N PHE A 3 4.69 -15.42 -2.65
CA PHE A 3 4.75 -14.01 -2.29
C PHE A 3 5.45 -13.17 -3.34
N VAL A 4 5.11 -11.89 -3.35
CA VAL A 4 5.81 -10.83 -4.08
C VAL A 4 6.25 -9.78 -3.07
N ALA A 5 7.41 -9.16 -3.28
CA ALA A 5 7.93 -8.08 -2.45
C ALA A 5 8.08 -6.80 -3.28
N ILE A 6 7.56 -5.70 -2.76
CA ILE A 6 7.66 -4.34 -3.31
C ILE A 6 8.04 -3.36 -2.19
N SER A 7 8.44 -2.14 -2.52
CA SER A 7 8.79 -1.10 -1.54
C SER A 7 8.78 0.28 -2.22
N ASP A 8 8.86 1.35 -1.43
CA ASP A 8 9.15 2.72 -1.90
C ASP A 8 8.14 3.24 -2.95
N THR A 9 6.87 2.88 -2.78
CA THR A 9 5.82 3.26 -3.73
C THR A 9 5.47 4.75 -3.64
N HIS A 10 5.66 5.39 -2.49
CA HIS A 10 5.49 6.84 -2.31
C HIS A 10 4.18 7.39 -2.90
N LEU A 11 3.05 6.81 -2.52
CA LEU A 11 1.71 7.20 -2.94
C LEU A 11 1.46 8.68 -2.57
N HIS A 12 1.31 9.51 -3.61
CA HIS A 12 1.02 10.94 -3.47
C HIS A 12 0.46 11.55 -4.74
N ASN A 13 -0.41 12.55 -4.61
CA ASN A 13 -0.90 13.36 -5.72
C ASN A 13 0.12 14.44 -6.12
N TRP A 14 1.34 14.04 -6.47
CA TRP A 14 2.39 14.97 -6.92
C TRP A 14 2.04 15.56 -8.28
N SER A 15 1.79 16.86 -8.37
CA SER A 15 1.23 17.49 -9.58
C SER A 15 2.24 17.69 -10.71
N GLN A 16 3.53 17.81 -10.40
CA GLN A 16 4.53 18.01 -11.44
C GLN A 16 4.62 16.76 -12.32
N PHE A 17 4.51 16.97 -13.63
CA PHE A 17 4.51 15.91 -14.64
C PHE A 17 3.35 14.90 -14.48
N ALA A 18 2.25 15.32 -13.86
CA ALA A 18 1.03 14.54 -13.75
C ALA A 18 -0.14 15.26 -14.42
N ILE A 19 -1.11 14.48 -14.89
CA ILE A 19 -2.36 14.99 -15.49
C ILE A 19 -3.50 14.60 -14.53
N PRO A 20 -4.48 15.48 -14.27
CA PRO A 20 -5.67 15.11 -13.51
C PRO A 20 -6.42 13.94 -14.16
N THR A 21 -6.98 13.04 -13.36
CA THR A 21 -7.88 11.98 -13.83
C THR A 21 -9.32 12.29 -13.47
N GLU A 22 -10.27 11.62 -14.12
CA GLU A 22 -11.70 11.74 -13.80
C GLU A 22 -12.03 11.25 -12.38
N SER A 23 -11.19 10.37 -11.81
CA SER A 23 -11.33 9.82 -10.46
C SER A 23 -10.85 10.74 -9.34
N GLY A 24 -10.43 11.97 -9.64
CA GLY A 24 -10.02 12.97 -8.64
C GLY A 24 -8.62 12.77 -8.06
N ILE A 25 -7.86 11.78 -8.55
CA ILE A 25 -6.41 11.65 -8.33
C ILE A 25 -5.66 12.11 -9.58
N ASN A 26 -4.33 12.10 -9.55
CA ASN A 26 -3.54 12.39 -10.74
C ASN A 26 -2.97 11.11 -11.38
N SER A 27 -2.50 11.25 -12.61
CA SER A 27 -1.97 10.14 -13.40
C SER A 27 -0.79 9.43 -12.74
N ARG A 28 0.03 10.14 -11.96
CA ARG A 28 1.18 9.55 -11.26
C ARG A 28 0.75 8.63 -10.13
N LEU A 29 -0.18 9.10 -9.27
CA LEU A 29 -0.75 8.25 -8.23
C LEU A 29 -1.41 7.01 -8.85
N LEU A 30 -2.19 7.20 -9.92
CA LEU A 30 -2.84 6.08 -10.62
C LEU A 30 -1.83 5.07 -11.19
N GLN A 31 -0.72 5.53 -11.77
CA GLN A 31 0.31 4.66 -12.32
C GLN A 31 0.98 3.81 -11.22
N ILE A 32 1.31 4.41 -10.08
CA ILE A 32 1.92 3.70 -8.95
C ILE A 32 0.94 2.66 -8.39
N LEU A 33 -0.34 3.03 -8.24
CA LEU A 33 -1.38 2.10 -7.82
C LEU A 33 -1.48 0.90 -8.78
N LYS A 34 -1.49 1.15 -10.09
CA LYS A 34 -1.47 0.07 -11.10
C LYS A 34 -0.22 -0.81 -11.03
N ALA A 35 0.95 -0.27 -10.69
CA ALA A 35 2.15 -1.08 -10.48
C ALA A 35 2.00 -2.01 -9.25
N ILE A 36 1.32 -1.56 -8.19
CA ILE A 36 0.97 -2.42 -7.04
C ILE A 36 -0.03 -3.52 -7.47
N GLU A 37 -1.00 -3.18 -8.31
CA GLU A 37 -1.96 -4.13 -8.89
C GLU A 37 -1.26 -5.20 -9.73
N GLU A 38 -0.29 -4.82 -10.57
CA GLU A 38 0.52 -5.76 -11.35
C GLU A 38 1.29 -6.74 -10.44
N ALA A 39 1.84 -6.26 -9.33
CA ALA A 39 2.48 -7.13 -8.33
C ALA A 39 1.50 -8.11 -7.68
N ALA A 40 0.27 -7.68 -7.40
CA ALA A 40 -0.78 -8.55 -6.88
C ALA A 40 -1.25 -9.59 -7.90
N CYS A 41 -1.46 -9.17 -9.14
CA CYS A 41 -1.79 -10.05 -10.27
C CYS A 41 -0.72 -11.13 -10.46
N ALA A 42 0.57 -10.76 -10.41
CA ALA A 42 1.66 -11.72 -10.48
C ALA A 42 1.65 -12.69 -9.29
N ALA A 43 1.38 -12.22 -8.08
CA ALA A 43 1.30 -13.06 -6.89
C ALA A 43 0.18 -14.11 -7.00
N ASP A 44 -1.01 -13.70 -7.47
CA ASP A 44 -2.15 -14.57 -7.72
C ASP A 44 -1.90 -15.57 -8.86
N TYR A 45 -1.41 -15.11 -10.00
CA TYR A 45 -1.12 -15.97 -11.15
C TYR A 45 -0.14 -17.11 -10.81
N HIS A 46 0.81 -16.86 -9.93
CA HIS A 46 1.80 -17.85 -9.49
C HIS A 46 1.41 -18.61 -8.21
N ALA A 47 0.23 -18.37 -7.63
CA ALA A 47 -0.23 -19.07 -6.45
C ALA A 47 -0.71 -20.48 -6.81
N PRO A 48 -0.21 -21.54 -6.13
CA PRO A 48 -0.82 -22.86 -6.23
C PRO A 48 -2.26 -22.85 -5.72
N ALA A 49 -3.10 -23.76 -6.25
CA ALA A 49 -4.48 -23.91 -5.78
C ALA A 49 -4.54 -24.09 -4.25
N GLY A 50 -5.40 -23.31 -3.60
CA GLY A 50 -5.58 -23.31 -2.15
C GLY A 50 -4.54 -22.52 -1.35
N VAL A 51 -3.56 -21.88 -2.00
CA VAL A 51 -2.61 -20.96 -1.35
C VAL A 51 -3.08 -19.53 -1.50
N VAL A 52 -3.16 -18.79 -0.40
CA VAL A 52 -3.44 -17.35 -0.44
C VAL A 52 -2.14 -16.59 -0.75
N PRO A 53 -2.04 -15.91 -1.90
CA PRO A 53 -0.87 -15.10 -2.24
C PRO A 53 -0.73 -13.90 -1.31
N THR A 54 0.51 -13.52 -0.98
CA THR A 54 0.79 -12.37 -0.11
C THR A 54 1.74 -11.39 -0.80
N VAL A 55 1.38 -10.11 -0.80
CA VAL A 55 2.27 -9.01 -1.21
C VAL A 55 2.91 -8.40 0.04
N TYR A 56 4.23 -8.42 0.10
CA TYR A 56 5.01 -7.73 1.12
C TYR A 56 5.40 -6.34 0.65
N HIS A 57 5.13 -5.32 1.46
CA HIS A 57 5.59 -3.95 1.20
C HIS A 57 6.66 -3.53 2.22
N GLY A 58 7.85 -3.16 1.72
CA GLY A 58 9.05 -2.86 2.50
C GLY A 58 9.07 -1.51 3.22
N GLY A 59 8.06 -0.67 3.01
CA GLY A 59 7.91 0.64 3.64
C GLY A 59 7.95 1.76 2.62
N ASP A 60 7.78 2.99 3.11
CA ASP A 60 7.62 4.21 2.30
C ASP A 60 6.42 4.10 1.35
N LEU A 61 5.30 3.64 1.90
CA LEU A 61 4.03 3.53 1.17
C LEU A 61 3.53 4.92 0.77
N PHE A 62 3.61 5.90 1.67
CA PHE A 62 3.23 7.29 1.41
C PHE A 62 4.45 8.18 1.23
N HIS A 63 4.31 9.25 0.45
CA HIS A 63 5.45 10.12 0.11
C HIS A 63 5.79 11.14 1.20
N VAL A 64 4.79 11.78 1.82
CA VAL A 64 5.02 12.97 2.66
C VAL A 64 4.93 12.61 4.13
N ARG A 65 6.06 12.76 4.81
CA ARG A 65 6.17 12.52 6.25
C ARG A 65 5.24 13.45 7.04
N GLY A 66 4.40 12.88 7.91
CA GLY A 66 3.49 13.61 8.79
C GLY A 66 2.34 14.34 8.07
N SER A 67 2.07 14.01 6.81
CA SER A 67 0.95 14.59 6.08
C SER A 67 0.37 13.60 5.07
N LEU A 68 -0.90 13.28 5.24
CA LEU A 68 -1.66 12.46 4.30
C LEU A 68 -2.99 13.13 3.98
N THR A 69 -3.24 13.42 2.69
CA THR A 69 -4.48 14.06 2.27
C THR A 69 -5.61 13.04 2.15
N PRO A 70 -6.87 13.39 2.50
CA PRO A 70 -8.00 12.47 2.40
C PRO A 70 -8.22 11.91 0.99
N SER A 71 -7.98 12.71 -0.05
CA SER A 71 -8.13 12.25 -1.44
C SER A 71 -7.13 11.16 -1.81
N VAL A 72 -5.90 11.21 -1.29
CA VAL A 72 -4.92 10.13 -1.47
C VAL A 72 -5.34 8.92 -0.64
N LEU A 73 -5.58 9.10 0.67
CA LEU A 73 -5.91 7.98 1.56
C LEU A 73 -7.14 7.19 1.10
N ASN A 74 -8.24 7.87 0.79
CA ASN A 74 -9.48 7.21 0.38
C ASN A 74 -9.30 6.46 -0.94
N ALA A 75 -8.59 7.06 -1.92
CA ALA A 75 -8.28 6.39 -3.18
C ALA A 75 -7.43 5.13 -2.96
N VAL A 76 -6.43 5.18 -2.08
CA VAL A 76 -5.58 4.03 -1.74
C VAL A 76 -6.40 2.92 -1.07
N LEU A 77 -7.25 3.25 -0.09
CA LEU A 77 -8.11 2.27 0.58
C LEU A 77 -9.04 1.57 -0.43
N ASP A 78 -9.67 2.32 -1.33
CA ASP A 78 -10.58 1.76 -2.34
C ASP A 78 -9.83 0.92 -3.39
N PHE A 79 -8.60 1.31 -3.72
CA PHE A 79 -7.74 0.55 -4.62
C PHE A 79 -7.34 -0.79 -3.99
N PHE A 80 -6.93 -0.81 -2.72
CA PHE A 80 -6.59 -2.06 -2.02
C PHE A 80 -7.80 -3.02 -1.90
N LYS A 81 -9.02 -2.49 -1.68
CA LYS A 81 -10.25 -3.31 -1.75
C LYS A 81 -10.48 -3.91 -3.12
N THR A 82 -10.22 -3.13 -4.17
CA THR A 82 -10.33 -3.57 -5.57
C THR A 82 -9.34 -4.69 -5.87
N ILE A 83 -8.05 -4.51 -5.55
CA ILE A 83 -7.04 -5.55 -5.72
C ILE A 83 -7.44 -6.84 -4.97
N HIS A 84 -7.83 -6.73 -3.70
CA HIS A 84 -8.21 -7.90 -2.92
C HIS A 84 -9.41 -8.64 -3.52
N ARG A 85 -10.43 -7.91 -3.98
CA ARG A 85 -11.60 -8.48 -4.65
C ARG A 85 -11.20 -9.23 -5.92
N ASP A 86 -10.28 -8.67 -6.71
CA ASP A 86 -9.97 -9.18 -8.05
C ASP A 86 -8.93 -10.33 -8.02
N TYR A 87 -8.01 -10.32 -7.05
CA TYR A 87 -6.88 -11.27 -6.99
C TYR A 87 -6.80 -12.11 -5.69
N GLY A 88 -7.65 -11.86 -4.70
CA GLY A 88 -7.64 -12.60 -3.43
C GLY A 88 -6.36 -12.45 -2.59
N VAL A 89 -5.47 -11.52 -2.94
CA VAL A 89 -4.19 -11.30 -2.26
C VAL A 89 -4.37 -10.73 -0.86
N ARG A 90 -3.42 -11.06 0.03
CA ARG A 90 -3.23 -10.35 1.30
C ARG A 90 -2.03 -9.42 1.20
N PHE A 91 -2.02 -8.37 2.01
CA PHE A 91 -0.89 -7.45 2.14
C PHE A 91 -0.30 -7.53 3.53
N ARG A 92 1.03 -7.52 3.60
CA ARG A 92 1.76 -7.36 4.84
C ARG A 92 2.87 -6.34 4.66
N MET A 93 2.95 -5.36 5.53
CA MET A 93 3.85 -4.23 5.34
C MET A 93 4.46 -3.72 6.63
N ILE A 94 5.66 -3.18 6.51
CA ILE A 94 6.33 -2.40 7.55
C ILE A 94 6.26 -0.92 7.19
N ALA A 95 6.38 -0.06 8.20
CA ALA A 95 6.52 1.38 7.97
C ALA A 95 7.94 1.72 7.51
N GLY A 96 8.05 2.58 6.50
CA GLY A 96 9.30 3.27 6.17
C GLY A 96 9.38 4.63 6.84
N ASN A 97 10.50 5.34 6.68
CA ASN A 97 10.70 6.64 7.33
C ASN A 97 9.78 7.75 6.79
N HIS A 98 9.25 7.63 5.57
CA HIS A 98 8.26 8.57 5.03
C HIS A 98 6.86 8.32 5.58
N ASP A 99 6.58 7.12 6.08
CA ASP A 99 5.28 6.80 6.68
C ASP A 99 5.16 7.30 8.13
N LEU A 100 6.28 7.59 8.79
CA LEU A 100 6.34 7.85 10.24
C LEU A 100 6.45 9.34 10.59
N GLU A 101 5.61 9.84 11.48
CA GLU A 101 5.75 11.19 12.06
C GLU A 101 7.05 11.33 12.85
N THR A 102 7.44 10.30 13.60
CA THR A 102 8.65 10.30 14.45
C THR A 102 9.65 9.24 13.98
N LYS A 103 10.81 9.15 14.66
CA LYS A 103 11.82 8.11 14.34
C LYS A 103 11.34 6.72 14.74
N ASP A 104 10.56 6.64 15.82
CA ASP A 104 10.09 5.38 16.36
C ASP A 104 8.79 4.98 15.66
N SER A 105 8.72 3.71 15.27
CA SER A 105 7.52 3.15 14.69
C SER A 105 6.46 2.95 15.78
N CYS A 106 5.29 3.55 15.58
CA CYS A 106 4.10 3.34 16.40
C CYS A 106 2.84 3.47 15.52
N PRO A 107 1.73 2.79 15.85
CA PRO A 107 0.52 2.84 15.02
C PRO A 107 -0.04 4.26 14.84
N MET A 108 0.01 5.09 15.89
CA MET A 108 -0.58 6.43 15.89
C MET A 108 0.17 7.39 14.95
N GLY A 109 1.50 7.29 14.90
CA GLY A 109 2.34 8.12 14.04
C GLY A 109 2.66 7.50 12.69
N ASN A 110 2.00 6.41 12.29
CA ASN A 110 2.25 5.70 11.04
C ASN A 110 1.09 5.90 10.05
N ALA A 111 1.34 6.61 8.96
CA ALA A 111 0.34 6.85 7.92
C ALA A 111 -0.19 5.54 7.29
N ALA A 112 0.66 4.53 7.14
CA ALA A 112 0.25 3.23 6.61
C ALA A 112 -0.74 2.51 7.53
N ALA A 113 -0.75 2.78 8.85
CA ALA A 113 -1.62 2.10 9.80
C ALA A 113 -3.12 2.27 9.49
N ALA A 114 -3.51 3.28 8.72
CA ALA A 114 -4.89 3.44 8.23
C ALA A 114 -5.37 2.20 7.42
N LEU A 115 -4.47 1.50 6.73
CA LEU A 115 -4.80 0.30 5.97
C LEU A 115 -5.16 -0.89 6.86
N ASN A 116 -4.84 -0.89 8.16
CA ASN A 116 -5.30 -1.94 9.10
C ASN A 116 -6.84 -1.98 9.23
N SER A 117 -7.55 -0.96 8.75
CA SER A 117 -9.02 -0.99 8.62
C SER A 117 -9.51 -2.05 7.62
N LEU A 118 -8.63 -2.59 6.78
CA LEU A 118 -8.93 -3.63 5.81
C LEU A 118 -8.48 -5.01 6.36
N PRO A 119 -9.37 -6.02 6.47
CA PRO A 119 -9.07 -7.29 7.15
C PRO A 119 -8.02 -8.18 6.44
N PHE A 120 -7.65 -7.81 5.21
CA PHE A 120 -6.65 -8.48 4.39
C PHE A 120 -5.31 -7.73 4.33
N VAL A 121 -5.15 -6.64 5.11
CA VAL A 121 -3.89 -5.89 5.24
C VAL A 121 -3.40 -5.96 6.69
N GLU A 122 -2.11 -6.22 6.85
CA GLU A 122 -1.41 -6.14 8.14
C GLU A 122 -0.27 -5.13 8.04
N VAL A 123 -0.34 -4.06 8.83
CA VAL A 123 0.73 -3.05 8.96
C VAL A 123 1.43 -3.25 10.30
N VAL A 124 2.63 -3.83 10.24
CA VAL A 124 3.47 -4.08 11.41
C VAL A 124 4.10 -2.76 11.83
N SER A 125 3.53 -2.15 12.87
CA SER A 125 3.94 -0.84 13.39
C SER A 125 4.75 -0.93 14.68
N GLU A 126 4.88 -2.10 15.27
CA GLU A 126 5.65 -2.34 16.50
C GLU A 126 6.55 -3.55 16.31
N LYS A 127 7.64 -3.61 17.08
CA LYS A 127 8.56 -4.76 17.04
C LYS A 127 7.84 -6.00 17.56
N THR A 128 7.48 -6.89 16.66
CA THR A 128 7.07 -8.25 17.00
C THR A 128 8.27 -9.16 16.80
N LEU A 129 8.90 -9.56 17.91
CA LEU A 129 9.80 -10.71 17.92
C LEU A 129 8.92 -11.95 18.11
N PHE A 130 8.99 -12.87 17.16
CA PHE A 130 8.45 -14.22 17.31
C PHE A 130 9.40 -15.06 18.15
#